data_AF-F3CGP5-F1
#
_entry.id   AF-F3CGP5-F1
#
_cell.length_a   1.000
_cell.length_b   1.000
_cell.length_c   1.000
_cell.angle_alpha   90.00
_cell.angle_beta   90.00
_cell.angle_gamma   90.00
#
_symmetry.space_group_name_H-M   'P 1'
#
loop_
_entity.id
_entity.type
_entity.pdbx_description
1 polymer ?
#
loop_
_entity_poly.entity_id
_entity_poly.type
_entity_poly.pdbx_seq_one_letter_code
_entity_poly.pdbx_strand_id
1 'polypeptide(L)' 'NTHKLYGLGCGLVDMTLLASALLSGTALWTLDKRLERLASRMAVSYQPPTH' A
#
# COMPACT_ATOMS: atom_id res chain seq x y z
N ASN A 1 -14.10 -1.17 18.57
CA ASN A 1 -13.82 -0.17 17.52
C ASN A 1 -13.22 -0.87 16.30
N THR A 2 -14.05 -1.43 15.43
CA THR A 2 -13.63 -2.35 14.35
C THR A 2 -13.30 -1.56 13.09
N HIS A 3 -12.02 -1.46 12.74
CA HIS A 3 -11.56 -0.85 11.50
C HIS A 3 -11.97 -1.74 10.32
N LYS A 4 -13.12 -1.45 9.70
CA LYS A 4 -13.60 -2.17 8.52
C LYS A 4 -12.73 -1.82 7.32
N LEU A 5 -11.77 -2.69 7.01
CA LEU A 5 -10.89 -2.60 5.84
C LEU A 5 -11.50 -3.24 4.57
N TYR A 6 -12.65 -3.91 4.70
CA TYR A 6 -13.31 -4.63 3.61
C TYR A 6 -14.40 -3.77 2.96
N GLY A 7 -14.44 -3.71 1.62
CA GLY A 7 -15.47 -2.98 0.85
C GLY A 7 -15.02 -1.65 0.23
N LEU A 8 -13.77 -1.23 0.42
CA LEU A 8 -13.21 -0.03 -0.23
C LEU A 8 -12.81 -0.25 -1.69
N GLY A 9 -12.97 -1.48 -2.20
CA GLY A 9 -12.54 -1.92 -3.54
C GLY A 9 -11.04 -2.24 -3.64
N CYS A 10 -10.31 -2.34 -2.52
CA CYS A 10 -8.94 -2.88 -2.50
C CYS A 10 -9.06 -4.35 -2.14
N GLY A 11 -8.54 -5.22 -3.01
CA GLY A 11 -8.63 -6.66 -2.81
C GLY A 11 -7.82 -7.08 -1.57
N LEU A 12 -8.09 -8.29 -1.06
CA LEU A 12 -7.24 -8.92 -0.03
C LEU A 12 -5.74 -8.89 -0.44
N VAL A 13 -5.49 -9.03 -1.74
CA VAL A 13 -4.16 -8.99 -2.36
C VAL A 13 -3.43 -7.67 -2.06
N ASP A 14 -4.09 -6.52 -2.21
CA ASP A 14 -3.50 -5.20 -1.93
C ASP A 14 -3.05 -5.07 -0.47
N MET A 15 -3.89 -5.55 0.45
CA MET A 15 -3.59 -5.55 1.88
C MET A 15 -2.44 -6.49 2.22
N THR A 16 -2.42 -7.70 1.64
CA THR A 16 -1.31 -8.64 1.85
C THR A 16 0.00 -8.14 1.27
N LEU A 17 -0.04 -7.49 0.10
CA LEU A 17 1.14 -6.93 -0.55
C LEU A 17 1.71 -5.76 0.27
N LEU A 18 0.83 -4.86 0.74
CA LEU A 18 1.18 -3.76 1.63
C LEU A 18 1.77 -4.28 2.96
N ALA A 19 1.15 -5.30 3.56
CA ALA A 19 1.65 -5.91 4.78
C ALA A 19 3.03 -6.56 4.59
N SER A 20 3.25 -7.22 3.45
CA SER A 20 4.57 -7.77 3.11
C SER A 20 5.62 -6.67 2.96
N ALA A 21 5.31 -5.57 2.28
CA ALA A 21 6.22 -4.44 2.13
C ALA A 21 6.59 -3.82 3.49
N LEU A 22 5.60 -3.65 4.37
CA LEU A 22 5.81 -3.17 5.74
C LEU A 22 6.69 -4.12 6.56
N LEU A 23 6.41 -5.43 6.50
CA LEU A 23 7.18 -6.44 7.25
C LEU A 23 8.62 -6.55 6.76
N SER A 24 8.84 -6.40 5.46
CA SER A 24 10.18 -6.42 4.85
C SER A 24 10.90 -5.07 4.94
N GLY A 25 10.21 -3.99 5.36
CA GLY A 25 10.77 -2.63 5.37
C GLY A 25 11.09 -2.11 3.96
N THR A 26 10.38 -2.60 2.95
CA THR A 26 10.61 -2.24 1.54
C THR A 26 9.58 -1.23 1.05
N ALA A 27 9.99 -0.40 0.10
CA ALA A 27 9.08 0.49 -0.59
C ALA A 27 8.26 -0.28 -1.64
N LEU A 28 6.95 -0.04 -1.64
CA LEU A 28 5.99 -0.61 -2.57
C LEU A 28 5.79 0.34 -3.75
N TRP A 29 6.16 -0.13 -4.95
CA TRP A 29 5.81 0.53 -6.20
C TRP A 29 4.50 -0.06 -6.75
N THR A 30 3.58 0.81 -7.14
CA THR A 30 2.31 0.41 -7.74
C THR A 30 1.82 1.50 -8.68
N LEU A 31 1.21 1.10 -9.81
CA LEU A 31 0.54 2.01 -10.74
C LEU A 31 -0.92 2.28 -10.33
N ASP A 32 -1.46 1.47 -9.41
CA ASP A 32 -2.80 1.68 -8.88
C ASP A 32 -2.80 2.85 -7.90
N LYS A 33 -3.46 3.96 -8.27
CA LYS A 33 -3.55 5.18 -7.46
C LYS A 33 -4.20 4.96 -6.09
N ARG A 34 -5.06 3.95 -5.94
CA ARG A 34 -5.73 3.65 -4.66
C ARG A 34 -4.76 2.94 -3.74
N LEU A 35 -4.00 1.96 -4.26
CA LEU A 35 -2.94 1.28 -3.52
C LEU A 35 -1.77 2.22 -3.21
N GLU A 36 -1.40 3.10 -4.13
CA GLU A 36 -0.38 4.14 -3.93
C GLU A 36 -0.73 5.04 -2.74
N ARG A 37 -2.00 5.49 -2.66
CA ARG A 37 -2.46 6.29 -1.51
C ARG A 37 -2.38 5.52 -0.19
N LEU A 38 -2.66 4.21 -0.19
CA LEU A 38 -2.52 3.38 1.00
C LEU A 38 -1.05 3.19 1.39
N ALA A 39 -0.18 2.92 0.41
CA ALA A 39 1.27 2.83 0.60
C ALA A 39 1.85 4.14 1.14
N SER A 40 1.39 5.28 0.63
CA SER A 40 1.81 6.60 1.08
C SER A 40 1.37 6.88 2.52
N ARG A 41 0.13 6.53 2.89
CA ARG A 41 -0.35 6.62 4.29
C ARG A 41 0.45 5.76 5.26
N MET A 42 1.03 4.67 4.78
CA MET A 42 1.84 3.73 5.55
C MET A 42 3.35 4.02 5.43
N ALA A 43 3.73 5.14 4.82
CA ALA A 43 5.13 5.55 4.59
C ALA A 43 5.99 4.52 3.83
N VAL A 44 5.36 3.66 3.02
CA VAL A 44 6.03 2.65 2.18
C VAL A 44 5.81 2.92 0.69
N SER A 45 5.29 4.08 0.28
CA SER A 45 5.19 4.40 -1.15
C SER A 45 6.56 4.59 -1.77
N TYR A 46 6.85 3.87 -2.85
CA TYR A 46 8.04 4.11 -3.65
C TYR A 46 7.92 5.42 -4.42
N GLN A 47 8.93 6.29 -4.29
CA GLN A 47 9.09 7.48 -5.11
C GLN A 47 10.22 7.24 -6.13
N PRO A 48 9.93 7.29 -7.44
CA PRO A 48 10.99 7.18 -8.43
C PRO A 48 11.95 8.37 -8.29
N PRO A 49 13.26 8.17 -8.47
CA PRO A 49 14.22 9.26 -8.45
C PRO A 49 13.84 10.27 -9.55
N THR A 50 13.66 11.53 -9.17
CA THR A 50 13.48 12.63 -10.12
C THR A 50 14.82 12.85 -10.82
N HIS A 51 14.85 12.58 -12.12
CA HIS A 51 16.02 12.77 -12.97
C HIS A 51 16.24 14.25 -13.28
#